data_AF-A0A7Y8Q4L7-F1
#
_entry.id   AF-A0A7Y8Q4L7-F1
#
_cell.length_a   1.000
_cell.length_b   1.000
_cell.length_c   1.000
_cell.angle_alpha   90.00
_cell.angle_beta   90.00
_cell.angle_gamma   90.00
#
_symmetry.space_group_name_H-M   'P 1'
#
loop_
_entity.id
_entity.type
_entity.pdbx_description
1 polymer ?
#
loop_
_entity_poly.entity_id
_entity_poly.type
_entity_poly.pdbx_seq_one_letter_code
_entity_poly.pdbx_strand_id
1 'polypeptide(L)'
;MKKFTKLVLVSSMAISANAMAMQAMDDAALSTTTGQDGINIGIGISKIEIEKLFIHDNDGLSSQDSKGQDIAKGSAGYGGTSTAGAIVIKGNGKSGDVNEKFGVVVTANYNSLLASHNLADITIDSDAGTDGAFLNIGAAVSGLNISIGEIGVTASGTQGSAVNDDGKTSASLIRRGGTASNYNAILSGLSLVTGKMDANIQIGSAPQGAMIKLSTTMQGGLEIKNLGILDNSTNGATYAYDTSSGSAVPVKTNNPGEIFIESIKVADANSKDLAINASVRVFDTSSNSTDKNKGFIQIDSASGPIDNYVKGIHLGARNGGSIGDVEIQGLQTYNTLGGKGSTITISGR
;
A
#
# COMPACT_ATOMS: atom_id res chain seq x y z
N MET A 1 87.41 10.97 4.75
CA MET A 1 86.24 11.89 4.65
C MET A 1 84.93 11.20 4.23
N LYS A 2 84.94 10.10 3.45
CA LYS A 2 83.73 9.36 3.02
C LYS A 2 82.90 8.64 4.13
N LYS A 3 83.35 8.65 5.40
CA LYS A 3 82.62 8.05 6.53
C LYS A 3 81.84 9.07 7.39
N PHE A 4 82.20 10.36 7.35
CA PHE A 4 81.49 11.41 8.08
C PHE A 4 80.16 11.79 7.44
N THR A 5 80.09 11.81 6.10
CA THR A 5 78.84 12.04 5.35
C THR A 5 77.80 10.93 5.61
N LYS A 6 78.25 9.70 5.91
CA LYS A 6 77.36 8.57 6.22
C LYS A 6 76.77 8.68 7.62
N LEU A 7 77.53 9.17 8.60
CA LEU A 7 77.04 9.32 9.98
C LEU A 7 76.02 10.47 10.10
N VAL A 8 76.20 11.54 9.33
CA VAL A 8 75.20 12.64 9.22
C VAL A 8 73.93 12.16 8.52
N LEU A 9 74.05 11.35 7.46
CA LEU A 9 72.89 10.80 6.75
C LEU A 9 72.06 9.84 7.62
N VAL A 10 72.72 9.02 8.45
CA VAL A 10 72.06 8.08 9.37
C VAL A 10 71.41 8.81 10.55
N SER A 11 71.98 9.95 11.00
CA SER A 11 71.36 10.78 12.05
C SER A 11 70.21 11.65 11.54
N SER A 12 70.18 12.01 10.24
CA SER A 12 69.01 12.67 9.62
C SER A 12 67.81 11.74 9.40
N MET A 13 68.01 10.42 9.31
CA MET A 13 66.91 9.45 9.21
C MET A 13 66.27 9.11 10.57
N ALA A 14 66.98 9.33 11.68
CA ALA A 14 66.49 9.02 13.02
C ALA A 14 65.61 10.13 13.64
N ILE A 15 65.60 11.34 13.06
CA ILE A 15 64.85 12.50 13.60
C ILE A 15 63.54 12.77 12.83
N SER A 16 63.30 12.14 11.68
CA SER A 16 61.99 12.23 11.00
C SER A 16 61.01 11.13 11.42
N ALA A 17 61.16 10.60 12.63
CA ALA A 17 60.15 9.80 13.32
C ALA A 17 58.97 10.67 13.82
N ASN A 18 58.61 11.74 13.09
CA ASN A 18 57.29 12.32 13.19
C ASN A 18 56.37 11.45 12.36
N ALA A 19 55.82 10.46 13.04
CA ALA A 19 54.58 9.78 12.75
C ALA A 19 53.64 10.62 11.87
N MET A 20 53.69 10.38 10.58
CA MET A 20 52.48 10.30 9.77
C MET A 20 52.35 8.84 9.42
N ALA A 21 51.97 8.04 10.44
CA ALA A 21 51.07 6.95 10.13
C ALA A 21 49.92 7.64 9.41
N MET A 22 49.84 7.45 8.08
CA MET A 22 48.59 7.67 7.38
C MET A 22 47.57 6.96 8.25
N GLN A 23 46.72 7.74 8.91
CA GLN A 23 45.58 7.22 9.62
C GLN A 23 44.89 6.35 8.59
N ALA A 24 44.91 5.03 8.78
CA ALA A 24 43.93 4.21 8.12
C ALA A 24 42.62 4.89 8.50
N MET A 25 41.94 5.50 7.52
CA MET A 25 40.52 5.70 7.64
C MET A 25 40.00 4.30 7.91
N ASP A 26 39.87 4.03 9.19
CA ASP A 26 39.37 2.80 9.75
C ASP A 26 37.92 2.78 9.29
N ASP A 27 37.65 1.99 8.26
CA ASP A 27 36.29 1.76 7.76
C ASP A 27 35.40 1.35 8.94
N ALA A 28 35.98 0.71 9.97
CA ALA A 28 35.33 0.39 11.24
C ALA A 28 35.00 1.63 12.11
N ALA A 29 35.76 2.72 12.05
CA ALA A 29 35.44 3.98 12.75
C ALA A 29 34.32 4.76 12.04
N LEU A 30 34.14 4.57 10.73
CA LEU A 30 33.00 5.14 9.99
C LEU A 30 31.74 4.27 10.12
N SER A 31 31.91 2.93 10.14
CA SER A 31 30.88 1.90 10.32
C SER A 31 30.25 1.92 11.73
N THR A 32 31.02 2.27 12.77
CA THR A 32 30.55 2.29 14.17
C THR A 32 29.62 3.46 14.53
N THR A 33 29.47 4.48 13.67
CA THR A 33 28.57 5.61 13.97
C THR A 33 27.10 5.30 13.62
N THR A 34 26.84 4.34 12.72
CA THR A 34 25.48 3.95 12.33
C THR A 34 25.16 2.48 12.54
N GLY A 35 26.16 1.61 12.73
CA GLY A 35 25.95 0.16 12.86
C GLY A 35 25.26 -0.45 11.65
N GLN A 36 25.44 0.17 10.48
CA GLN A 36 24.88 -0.26 9.20
C GLN A 36 26.01 -0.24 8.17
N ASP A 37 26.69 -1.38 8.01
CA ASP A 37 27.74 -1.61 6.99
C ASP A 37 27.15 -2.20 5.69
N GLY A 38 25.84 -1.97 5.52
CA GLY A 38 25.04 -2.57 4.47
C GLY A 38 24.90 -1.72 3.21
N ILE A 39 23.89 -2.05 2.41
CA ILE A 39 23.49 -1.28 1.23
C ILE A 39 22.33 -0.35 1.60
N ASN A 40 22.48 0.95 1.36
CA ASN A 40 21.40 1.92 1.43
C ASN A 40 20.83 2.20 0.03
N ILE A 41 19.54 1.94 -0.17
CA ILE A 41 18.81 2.24 -1.40
C ILE A 41 17.77 3.31 -1.10
N GLY A 42 17.96 4.50 -1.66
CA GLY A 42 16.97 5.58 -1.62
C GLY A 42 16.15 5.65 -2.90
N ILE A 43 14.83 5.69 -2.79
CA ILE A 43 13.93 5.95 -3.93
C ILE A 43 13.51 7.41 -3.89
N GLY A 44 14.21 8.23 -4.68
CA GLY A 44 13.98 9.68 -4.79
C GLY A 44 12.98 10.04 -5.89
N ILE A 45 11.68 9.79 -5.67
CA ILE A 45 10.62 10.35 -6.52
C ILE A 45 9.78 11.33 -5.70
N SER A 46 9.62 12.55 -6.21
CA SER A 46 8.89 13.62 -5.54
C SER A 46 7.39 13.61 -5.84
N LYS A 47 7.01 13.00 -6.97
CA LYS A 47 5.63 13.02 -7.48
C LYS A 47 5.36 11.86 -8.45
N ILE A 48 4.17 11.28 -8.36
CA ILE A 48 3.60 10.36 -9.35
C ILE A 48 2.31 10.98 -9.88
N GLU A 49 2.16 11.04 -11.20
CA GLU A 49 0.94 11.53 -11.85
C GLU A 49 0.46 10.52 -12.88
N ILE A 50 -0.80 10.10 -12.75
CA ILE A 50 -1.48 9.24 -13.71
C ILE A 50 -2.65 10.02 -14.26
N GLU A 51 -2.64 10.28 -15.56
CA GLU A 51 -3.66 11.09 -16.23
C GLU A 51 -5.03 10.41 -16.15
N LYS A 52 -5.10 9.14 -16.54
CA LYS A 52 -6.30 8.31 -16.43
C LYS A 52 -5.89 6.88 -16.08
N LEU A 53 -6.59 6.27 -15.14
CA LEU A 53 -6.49 4.83 -14.85
C LEU A 53 -7.78 4.15 -15.30
N PHE A 54 -7.66 3.08 -16.09
CA PHE A 54 -8.80 2.25 -16.49
C PHE A 54 -8.65 0.85 -15.91
N ILE A 55 -9.73 0.31 -15.36
CA ILE A 55 -9.86 -1.07 -14.94
C ILE A 55 -10.99 -1.66 -15.78
N HIS A 56 -10.65 -2.59 -16.67
CA HIS A 56 -11.58 -3.15 -17.64
C HIS A 56 -12.27 -4.39 -17.09
N ASP A 57 -13.60 -4.37 -17.15
CA ASP A 57 -14.47 -5.51 -16.93
C ASP A 57 -14.91 -6.04 -18.30
N ASN A 58 -14.53 -7.27 -18.65
CA ASN A 58 -14.61 -7.75 -20.04
C ASN A 58 -15.94 -8.42 -20.38
N ASP A 59 -16.65 -8.95 -19.40
CA ASP A 59 -17.94 -9.63 -19.58
C ASP A 59 -19.12 -8.74 -19.17
N GLY A 60 -18.93 -7.84 -18.21
CA GLY A 60 -19.97 -6.91 -17.77
C GLY A 60 -21.07 -7.58 -16.95
N LEU A 61 -21.97 -6.77 -16.39
CA LEU A 61 -23.09 -7.29 -15.62
C LEU A 61 -24.07 -8.06 -16.52
N SER A 62 -24.35 -9.32 -16.17
CA SER A 62 -25.28 -10.19 -16.89
C SER A 62 -26.69 -9.59 -16.96
N SER A 63 -27.35 -9.69 -18.12
CA SER A 63 -28.78 -9.39 -18.26
C SER A 63 -29.70 -10.51 -17.72
N GLN A 64 -29.11 -11.67 -17.42
CA GLN A 64 -29.82 -12.89 -17.02
C GLN A 64 -29.38 -13.38 -15.64
N ASP A 65 -30.30 -14.04 -14.94
CA ASP A 65 -30.02 -14.74 -13.69
C ASP A 65 -29.20 -16.02 -13.92
N SER A 66 -28.84 -16.71 -12.84
CA SER A 66 -28.06 -17.96 -12.91
C SER A 66 -28.79 -19.12 -13.62
N LYS A 67 -30.07 -18.95 -13.98
CA LYS A 67 -30.88 -19.92 -14.73
C LYS A 67 -31.07 -19.51 -16.19
N GLY A 68 -30.47 -18.41 -16.63
CA GLY A 68 -30.58 -17.90 -18.00
C GLY A 68 -31.87 -17.13 -18.26
N GLN A 69 -32.58 -16.68 -17.21
CA GLN A 69 -33.81 -15.91 -17.34
C GLN A 69 -33.52 -14.41 -17.20
N ASP A 70 -34.22 -13.59 -17.98
CA ASP A 70 -34.10 -12.14 -17.87
C ASP A 70 -34.43 -11.65 -16.46
N ILE A 71 -33.56 -10.82 -15.90
CA ILE A 71 -33.76 -10.28 -14.55
C ILE A 71 -34.89 -9.24 -14.61
N ALA A 72 -35.88 -9.38 -13.72
CA ALA A 72 -37.01 -8.45 -13.67
C ALA A 72 -36.61 -7.06 -13.13
N LYS A 73 -37.29 -6.01 -13.60
CA LYS A 73 -37.06 -4.63 -13.12
C LYS A 73 -37.28 -4.54 -11.61
N GLY A 74 -36.29 -3.99 -10.90
CA GLY A 74 -36.32 -3.85 -9.44
C GLY A 74 -35.74 -5.05 -8.68
N SER A 75 -35.38 -6.14 -9.37
CA SER A 75 -34.61 -7.24 -8.79
C SER A 75 -33.12 -6.91 -8.76
N ALA A 76 -32.39 -7.50 -7.80
CA ALA A 76 -30.93 -7.41 -7.76
C ALA A 76 -30.31 -7.93 -9.06
N GLY A 77 -29.35 -7.20 -9.63
CA GLY A 77 -28.73 -7.52 -10.92
C GLY A 77 -29.49 -6.98 -12.15
N TYR A 78 -30.65 -6.33 -11.98
CA TYR A 78 -31.35 -5.70 -13.09
C TYR A 78 -30.52 -4.59 -13.74
N GLY A 79 -30.59 -4.46 -15.06
CA GLY A 79 -29.92 -3.42 -15.85
C GLY A 79 -28.59 -3.84 -16.48
N GLY A 80 -28.16 -5.09 -16.27
CA GLY A 80 -27.03 -5.68 -16.98
C GLY A 80 -27.28 -5.82 -18.48
N THR A 81 -26.21 -5.72 -19.27
CA THR A 81 -26.24 -5.86 -20.75
C THR A 81 -25.24 -6.88 -21.26
N SER A 82 -24.53 -7.58 -20.36
CA SER A 82 -23.42 -8.49 -20.69
C SER A 82 -22.39 -7.84 -21.64
N THR A 83 -22.19 -6.54 -21.48
CA THR A 83 -21.28 -5.73 -22.30
C THR A 83 -20.15 -5.20 -21.42
N ALA A 84 -18.93 -5.24 -21.95
CA ALA A 84 -17.73 -4.81 -21.24
C ALA A 84 -17.84 -3.37 -20.70
N GLY A 85 -17.65 -3.22 -19.39
CA GLY A 85 -17.55 -1.95 -18.69
C GLY A 85 -16.10 -1.60 -18.32
N ALA A 86 -15.86 -0.38 -17.88
CA ALA A 86 -14.60 -0.02 -17.26
C ALA A 86 -14.83 0.97 -16.13
N ILE A 87 -14.11 0.78 -15.03
CA ILE A 87 -13.94 1.81 -14.00
C ILE A 87 -12.82 2.72 -14.52
N VAL A 88 -13.07 4.03 -14.45
CA VAL A 88 -12.08 5.04 -14.81
C VAL A 88 -11.88 6.01 -13.65
N ILE A 89 -10.61 6.29 -13.37
CA ILE A 89 -10.19 7.39 -12.50
C ILE A 89 -9.60 8.46 -13.41
N LYS A 90 -10.14 9.68 -13.36
CA LYS A 90 -9.72 10.80 -14.23
C LYS A 90 -9.65 12.11 -13.45
N GLY A 91 -9.01 13.11 -14.04
CA GLY A 91 -9.01 14.45 -13.48
C GLY A 91 -10.43 15.03 -13.40
N ASN A 92 -10.67 15.89 -12.42
CA ASN A 92 -11.97 16.47 -12.14
C ASN A 92 -12.26 17.78 -12.91
N GLY A 93 -11.27 18.32 -13.63
CA GLY A 93 -11.39 19.54 -14.43
C GLY A 93 -11.64 20.82 -13.62
N LYS A 94 -11.56 20.78 -12.29
CA LYS A 94 -11.75 21.95 -11.43
C LYS A 94 -10.44 22.74 -11.37
N SER A 95 -10.48 23.98 -11.85
CA SER A 95 -9.27 24.81 -11.91
C SER A 95 -8.66 25.00 -10.52
N GLY A 96 -7.36 24.71 -10.41
CA GLY A 96 -6.61 24.82 -9.15
C GLY A 96 -6.69 23.62 -8.21
N ASP A 97 -7.43 22.57 -8.58
CA ASP A 97 -7.46 21.30 -7.87
C ASP A 97 -6.21 20.44 -8.19
N VAL A 98 -5.71 19.66 -7.22
CA VAL A 98 -4.56 18.76 -7.43
C VAL A 98 -4.84 17.73 -8.53
N ASN A 99 -6.09 17.28 -8.64
CA ASN A 99 -6.57 16.36 -9.66
C ASN A 99 -7.22 17.08 -10.85
N GLU A 100 -6.92 18.36 -11.14
CA GLU A 100 -7.51 19.09 -12.28
C GLU A 100 -7.34 18.30 -13.59
N LYS A 101 -6.12 17.81 -13.85
CA LYS A 101 -5.74 17.12 -15.10
C LYS A 101 -5.45 15.63 -14.94
N PHE A 102 -5.18 15.17 -13.72
CA PHE A 102 -4.71 13.82 -13.44
C PHE A 102 -5.66 13.08 -12.51
N GLY A 103 -5.99 11.83 -12.85
CA GLY A 103 -6.84 10.98 -12.02
C GLY A 103 -6.16 10.49 -10.74
N VAL A 104 -4.84 10.28 -10.73
CA VAL A 104 -4.10 9.93 -9.51
C VAL A 104 -2.88 10.82 -9.41
N VAL A 105 -2.73 11.50 -8.27
CA VAL A 105 -1.55 12.28 -7.94
C VAL A 105 -1.05 11.83 -6.57
N VAL A 106 0.18 11.34 -6.52
CA VAL A 106 0.85 10.98 -5.24
C VAL A 106 2.02 11.91 -5.06
N THR A 107 2.09 12.56 -3.90
CA THR A 107 3.21 13.42 -3.49
C THR A 107 3.66 13.05 -2.09
N ALA A 108 4.89 13.42 -1.74
CA ALA A 108 5.35 13.28 -0.37
C ALA A 108 4.57 14.24 0.54
N ASN A 109 4.23 13.76 1.75
CA ASN A 109 3.70 14.58 2.80
C ASN A 109 4.85 15.30 3.50
N TYR A 110 5.06 16.58 3.15
CA TYR A 110 6.14 17.41 3.69
C TYR A 110 6.11 17.56 5.22
N ASN A 111 4.97 17.33 5.87
CA ASN A 111 4.87 17.33 7.33
C ASN A 111 5.38 16.04 7.98
N SER A 112 5.67 15.01 7.19
CA SER A 112 6.02 13.66 7.67
C SER A 112 7.03 12.96 6.74
N LEU A 113 8.09 13.66 6.35
CA LEU A 113 9.17 13.11 5.52
C LEU A 113 10.17 12.27 6.31
N LEU A 114 10.83 11.35 5.61
CA LEU A 114 12.11 10.79 6.04
C LEU A 114 13.17 11.89 6.09
N ALA A 115 14.15 11.75 6.98
CA ALA A 115 15.28 12.69 7.07
C ALA A 115 16.10 12.74 5.76
N SER A 116 16.13 11.63 5.01
CA SER A 116 16.75 11.53 3.69
C SER A 116 16.02 12.31 2.59
N HIS A 117 14.77 12.71 2.84
CA HIS A 117 13.83 13.27 1.84
C HIS A 117 13.49 12.34 0.68
N ASN A 118 13.86 11.04 0.77
CA ASN A 118 13.43 10.03 -0.18
C ASN A 118 11.97 9.63 0.09
N LEU A 119 11.30 9.11 -0.93
CA LEU A 119 9.99 8.48 -0.74
C LEU A 119 10.12 7.23 0.12
N ALA A 120 11.14 6.42 -0.15
CA ALA A 120 11.48 5.25 0.64
C ALA A 120 12.99 5.11 0.79
N ASP A 121 13.43 4.72 1.99
CA ASP A 121 14.78 4.25 2.27
C ASP A 121 14.72 2.78 2.62
N ILE A 122 15.55 1.98 1.95
CA ILE A 122 15.75 0.58 2.27
C ILE A 122 17.21 0.41 2.68
N THR A 123 17.44 -0.10 3.87
CA THR A 123 18.77 -0.49 4.36
C THR A 123 18.82 -2.00 4.42
N ILE A 124 19.86 -2.60 3.83
CA ILE A 124 20.04 -4.05 3.82
C ILE A 124 21.40 -4.34 4.43
N ASP A 125 21.42 -5.05 5.54
CA ASP A 125 22.65 -5.43 6.23
C ASP A 125 22.67 -6.93 6.49
N SER A 126 23.87 -7.50 6.58
CA SER A 126 24.06 -8.91 6.91
C SER A 126 24.93 -9.04 8.15
N ASP A 127 24.49 -9.84 9.12
CA ASP A 127 25.20 -10.08 10.36
C ASP A 127 25.47 -11.57 10.52
N ALA A 128 26.64 -11.93 11.04
CA ALA A 128 27.04 -13.32 11.22
C ALA A 128 26.22 -14.03 12.32
N GLY A 129 25.68 -13.27 13.29
CA GLY A 129 24.80 -13.67 14.38
C GLY A 129 25.37 -14.74 15.31
N THR A 130 25.22 -14.58 16.63
CA THR A 130 25.62 -15.63 17.58
C THR A 130 24.81 -16.93 17.42
N ASP A 131 23.56 -16.81 16.97
CA ASP A 131 22.61 -17.90 16.75
C ASP A 131 22.34 -18.16 15.26
N GLY A 132 23.30 -17.79 14.40
CA GLY A 132 23.29 -17.99 12.95
C GLY A 132 23.22 -16.67 12.18
N ALA A 133 23.71 -16.68 10.94
CA ALA A 133 23.75 -15.48 10.10
C ALA A 133 22.35 -15.03 9.67
N PHE A 134 22.18 -13.73 9.53
CA PHE A 134 20.93 -13.13 9.09
C PHE A 134 21.15 -11.91 8.21
N LEU A 135 20.15 -11.62 7.38
CA LEU A 135 20.02 -10.36 6.67
C LEU A 135 18.95 -9.55 7.38
N ASN A 136 19.28 -8.34 7.80
CA ASN A 136 18.33 -7.36 8.29
C ASN A 136 18.02 -6.34 7.20
N ILE A 137 16.74 -6.12 6.96
CA ILE A 137 16.23 -5.17 5.98
C ILE A 137 15.35 -4.16 6.71
N GLY A 138 15.87 -2.95 6.90
CA GLY A 138 15.09 -1.81 7.34
C GLY A 138 14.41 -1.17 6.12
N ALA A 139 13.12 -0.91 6.21
CA ALA A 139 12.40 -0.15 5.19
C ALA A 139 11.66 1.00 5.86
N ALA A 140 11.95 2.22 5.44
CA ALA A 140 11.27 3.43 5.89
C ALA A 140 10.60 4.10 4.70
N VAL A 141 9.40 4.64 4.88
CA VAL A 141 8.64 5.34 3.84
C VAL A 141 8.17 6.68 4.40
N SER A 142 8.38 7.75 3.62
CA SER A 142 7.82 9.06 3.92
C SER A 142 6.30 9.00 3.92
N GLY A 143 5.66 9.88 4.69
CA GLY A 143 4.23 10.09 4.56
C GLY A 143 3.87 10.49 3.12
N LEU A 144 2.66 10.13 2.69
CA LEU A 144 2.17 10.36 1.34
C LEU A 144 0.87 11.16 1.38
N ASN A 145 0.75 12.10 0.46
CA ASN A 145 -0.52 12.70 0.05
C ASN A 145 -0.94 12.04 -1.26
N ILE A 146 -1.98 11.22 -1.22
CA ILE A 146 -2.55 10.51 -2.37
C ILE A 146 -3.87 11.20 -2.71
N SER A 147 -3.94 11.84 -3.87
CA SER A 147 -5.14 12.52 -4.36
C SER A 147 -5.71 11.73 -5.53
N ILE A 148 -6.92 11.21 -5.34
CA ILE A 148 -7.67 10.44 -6.33
C ILE A 148 -8.78 11.34 -6.86
N GLY A 149 -8.77 11.57 -8.17
CA GLY A 149 -9.78 12.34 -8.89
C GLY A 149 -11.10 11.59 -9.00
N GLU A 150 -11.98 12.12 -9.85
CA GLU A 150 -13.33 11.58 -10.06
C GLU A 150 -13.24 10.10 -10.52
N ILE A 151 -13.95 9.22 -9.80
CA ILE A 151 -14.08 7.82 -10.17
C ILE A 151 -15.45 7.64 -10.80
N GLY A 152 -15.48 7.08 -11.99
CA GLY A 152 -16.73 6.72 -12.64
C GLY A 152 -16.64 5.44 -13.44
N VAL A 153 -17.74 5.14 -14.11
CA VAL A 153 -17.89 3.97 -14.95
C VAL A 153 -18.23 4.38 -16.37
N THR A 154 -17.78 3.60 -17.34
CA THR A 154 -17.99 3.82 -18.76
C THR A 154 -18.02 2.48 -19.49
N ALA A 155 -18.51 2.44 -20.74
CA ALA A 155 -18.27 1.28 -21.58
C ALA A 155 -16.77 1.17 -21.86
N SER A 156 -16.25 -0.06 -21.81
CA SER A 156 -14.86 -0.26 -22.15
C SER A 156 -14.65 -0.11 -23.65
N GLY A 157 -13.60 0.60 -24.04
CA GLY A 157 -13.18 0.70 -25.44
C GLY A 157 -12.66 -0.62 -25.98
N THR A 158 -12.25 -0.64 -27.25
CA THR A 158 -11.68 -1.83 -27.91
C THR A 158 -10.19 -1.64 -28.09
N GLN A 159 -9.38 -2.64 -27.73
CA GLN A 159 -7.93 -2.58 -27.89
C GLN A 159 -7.58 -2.33 -29.37
N GLY A 160 -6.71 -1.35 -29.63
CA GLY A 160 -6.23 -1.06 -30.98
C GLY A 160 -7.21 -0.24 -31.85
N SER A 161 -8.29 0.29 -31.28
CA SER A 161 -9.16 1.22 -32.00
C SER A 161 -8.45 2.55 -32.27
N ALA A 162 -8.61 3.10 -33.48
CA ALA A 162 -7.90 4.29 -33.94
C ALA A 162 -8.26 5.58 -33.17
N VAL A 163 -9.36 5.54 -32.43
CA VAL A 163 -9.87 6.63 -31.59
C VAL A 163 -10.35 5.98 -30.30
N ASN A 164 -9.65 6.24 -29.19
CA ASN A 164 -10.22 6.04 -27.87
C ASN A 164 -10.85 7.39 -27.46
N ASP A 165 -11.98 7.40 -26.75
CA ASP A 165 -12.69 8.65 -26.40
C ASP A 165 -11.94 9.50 -25.34
N ASP A 166 -10.68 9.20 -25.06
CA ASP A 166 -9.79 10.05 -24.28
C ASP A 166 -9.26 11.27 -25.08
N GLY A 167 -9.66 11.40 -26.35
CA GLY A 167 -9.30 12.51 -27.23
C GLY A 167 -7.90 12.37 -27.84
N LYS A 168 -7.22 11.23 -27.64
CA LYS A 168 -5.89 10.98 -28.21
C LYS A 168 -6.00 10.04 -29.40
N THR A 169 -5.57 10.51 -30.57
CA THR A 169 -5.51 9.69 -31.79
C THR A 169 -4.57 8.51 -31.57
N SER A 170 -5.12 7.30 -31.62
CA SER A 170 -4.38 6.05 -31.46
C SER A 170 -3.97 5.53 -32.84
N ALA A 171 -2.98 6.17 -33.46
CA ALA A 171 -2.26 5.48 -34.52
C ALA A 171 -1.37 4.40 -33.86
N SER A 172 -1.79 3.14 -33.93
CA SER A 172 -0.96 1.92 -33.76
C SER A 172 -0.63 1.36 -32.35
N LEU A 173 -1.38 1.57 -31.25
CA LEU A 173 -0.91 1.15 -29.91
C LEU A 173 -1.89 0.46 -28.95
N ILE A 174 -1.30 -0.40 -28.09
CA ILE A 174 -1.72 -1.21 -26.93
C ILE A 174 -2.87 -0.74 -26.00
N ARG A 175 -3.47 0.43 -26.22
CA ARG A 175 -4.42 1.06 -25.27
C ARG A 175 -5.88 0.76 -25.62
N ARG A 176 -6.69 0.46 -24.60
CA ARG A 176 -8.12 0.12 -24.73
C ARG A 176 -9.07 1.29 -24.46
N GLY A 177 -8.85 2.06 -23.39
CA GLY A 177 -9.64 3.26 -23.07
C GLY A 177 -11.12 2.98 -22.74
N GLY A 178 -11.94 4.02 -22.64
CA GLY A 178 -13.38 3.92 -22.35
C GLY A 178 -14.19 4.96 -23.12
N THR A 179 -15.51 4.81 -23.14
CA THR A 179 -16.45 5.62 -23.93
C THR A 179 -16.92 6.89 -23.20
N ALA A 180 -16.61 8.08 -23.72
CA ALA A 180 -16.94 9.32 -23.01
C ALA A 180 -18.45 9.61 -22.97
N SER A 181 -19.18 9.22 -24.01
CA SER A 181 -20.62 9.53 -24.15
C SER A 181 -21.51 8.82 -23.14
N ASN A 182 -21.04 7.72 -22.54
CA ASN A 182 -21.77 6.96 -21.54
C ASN A 182 -21.10 6.98 -20.16
N TYR A 183 -20.18 7.92 -19.95
CA TYR A 183 -19.52 8.08 -18.67
C TYR A 183 -20.52 8.46 -17.58
N ASN A 184 -20.44 7.78 -16.44
CA ASN A 184 -21.21 8.07 -15.25
C ASN A 184 -20.27 8.23 -14.05
N ALA A 185 -20.22 9.42 -13.45
CA ALA A 185 -19.48 9.66 -12.23
C ALA A 185 -20.15 8.93 -11.05
N ILE A 186 -19.35 8.24 -10.22
CA ILE A 186 -19.83 7.50 -9.05
C ILE A 186 -19.25 8.11 -7.76
N LEU A 187 -17.97 8.47 -7.76
CA LEU A 187 -17.31 9.16 -6.66
C LEU A 187 -16.74 10.48 -7.17
N SER A 188 -16.92 11.55 -6.40
CA SER A 188 -16.39 12.88 -6.74
C SER A 188 -14.86 12.98 -6.63
N GLY A 189 -14.23 11.99 -6.01
CA GLY A 189 -12.80 11.91 -5.71
C GLY A 189 -12.59 11.71 -4.21
N LEU A 190 -11.33 11.51 -3.80
CA LEU A 190 -10.94 11.47 -2.39
C LEU A 190 -9.46 11.80 -2.24
N SER A 191 -9.07 12.27 -1.06
CA SER A 191 -7.67 12.41 -0.68
C SER A 191 -7.34 11.53 0.52
N LEU A 192 -6.19 10.86 0.45
CA LEU A 192 -5.62 10.03 1.50
C LEU A 192 -4.32 10.66 1.98
N VAL A 193 -4.19 10.87 3.29
CA VAL A 193 -2.96 11.35 3.90
C VAL A 193 -2.41 10.26 4.79
N THR A 194 -1.14 9.91 4.59
CA THR A 194 -0.41 8.97 5.43
C THR A 194 0.75 9.66 6.16
N GLY A 195 1.07 9.14 7.34
CA GLY A 195 2.29 9.47 8.07
C GLY A 195 3.48 8.61 7.65
N LYS A 196 4.65 8.89 8.24
CA LYS A 196 5.86 8.09 8.09
C LYS A 196 5.59 6.66 8.57
N MET A 197 6.13 5.68 7.86
CA MET A 197 6.07 4.27 8.25
C MET A 197 7.47 3.66 8.23
N ASP A 198 7.73 2.75 9.15
CA ASP A 198 8.99 2.00 9.27
C ASP A 198 8.67 0.50 9.39
N ALA A 199 9.47 -0.36 8.79
CA ALA A 199 9.32 -1.81 8.84
C ALA A 199 10.70 -2.46 8.98
N ASN A 200 10.77 -3.56 9.72
CA ASN A 200 12.00 -4.34 9.84
C ASN A 200 11.75 -5.80 9.45
N ILE A 201 12.50 -6.28 8.48
CA ILE A 201 12.40 -7.63 7.92
C ILE A 201 13.73 -8.33 8.17
N GLN A 202 13.71 -9.46 8.85
CA GLN A 202 14.91 -10.26 9.09
C GLN A 202 14.77 -11.65 8.47
N ILE A 203 15.76 -12.05 7.68
CA ILE A 203 15.78 -13.31 6.94
C ILE A 203 17.03 -14.10 7.34
N GLY A 204 16.92 -15.41 7.53
CA GLY A 204 18.01 -16.26 8.03
C GLY A 204 17.74 -16.68 9.47
N SER A 205 18.64 -16.36 10.40
CA SER A 205 18.30 -16.38 11.83
C SER A 205 17.47 -15.14 12.17
N ALA A 206 16.54 -15.23 13.12
CA ALA A 206 15.73 -14.10 13.55
C ALA A 206 15.91 -13.80 15.05
N PRO A 207 17.10 -13.36 15.53
CA PRO A 207 17.30 -12.90 16.91
C PRO A 207 16.25 -11.91 17.39
N GLN A 208 15.61 -11.14 16.51
CA GLN A 208 14.49 -10.27 16.89
C GLN A 208 13.20 -11.04 17.24
N GLY A 209 13.16 -12.36 17.17
CA GLY A 209 12.02 -13.19 17.58
C GLY A 209 10.89 -13.33 16.56
N ALA A 210 10.99 -12.68 15.38
CA ALA A 210 10.09 -12.90 14.25
C ALA A 210 10.76 -12.53 12.92
N MET A 211 10.43 -13.28 11.85
CA MET A 211 10.98 -13.06 10.51
C MET A 211 10.56 -11.70 9.94
N ILE A 212 9.31 -11.29 10.20
CA ILE A 212 8.83 -9.96 9.84
C ILE A 212 8.29 -9.30 11.11
N LYS A 213 8.83 -8.14 11.45
CA LYS A 213 8.30 -7.25 12.49
C LYS A 213 7.90 -5.94 11.87
N LEU A 214 6.60 -5.75 11.73
CA LEU A 214 6.02 -4.45 11.44
C LEU A 214 5.63 -3.83 12.77
N SER A 215 6.38 -2.84 13.23
CA SER A 215 6.03 -2.02 14.38
C SER A 215 6.22 -0.57 13.98
N THR A 216 5.12 0.05 13.61
CA THR A 216 5.14 1.44 13.18
C THR A 216 3.93 2.19 13.68
N THR A 217 4.07 3.50 13.67
CA THR A 217 3.04 4.43 14.07
C THR A 217 2.83 5.34 12.88
N MET A 218 1.69 5.18 12.20
CA MET A 218 1.30 6.13 11.17
C MET A 218 0.97 7.44 11.86
N GLN A 219 1.94 8.35 11.86
CA GLN A 219 1.82 9.66 12.49
C GLN A 219 0.65 10.43 11.88
N GLY A 220 -0.27 10.90 12.72
CA GLY A 220 -1.51 11.57 12.31
C GLY A 220 -2.67 10.63 11.95
N GLY A 221 -2.45 9.32 11.96
CA GLY A 221 -3.44 8.29 11.61
C GLY A 221 -3.70 8.22 10.10
N LEU A 222 -4.68 7.42 9.71
CA LEU A 222 -5.21 7.43 8.34
C LEU A 222 -6.37 8.41 8.26
N GLU A 223 -6.28 9.39 7.37
CA GLU A 223 -7.35 10.35 7.12
C GLU A 223 -7.81 10.29 5.66
N ILE A 224 -9.11 10.05 5.46
CA ILE A 224 -9.79 10.16 4.17
C ILE A 224 -10.55 11.47 4.18
N LYS A 225 -10.32 12.36 3.20
CA LYS A 225 -11.02 13.64 3.09
C LYS A 225 -11.79 13.78 1.80
N ASN A 226 -12.85 14.58 1.87
CA ASN A 226 -13.66 15.02 0.73
C ASN A 226 -14.25 13.86 -0.07
N LEU A 227 -14.71 12.81 0.61
CA LEU A 227 -15.32 11.65 -0.05
C LEU A 227 -16.80 11.96 -0.35
N GLY A 228 -17.12 12.11 -1.63
CA GLY A 228 -18.50 12.21 -2.10
C GLY A 228 -18.94 10.95 -2.85
N ILE A 229 -20.10 10.40 -2.48
CA ILE A 229 -20.76 9.31 -3.20
C ILE A 229 -21.93 9.92 -3.96
N LEU A 230 -21.88 9.87 -5.29
CA LEU A 230 -22.84 10.49 -6.19
C LEU A 230 -23.96 9.51 -6.54
N ASP A 231 -25.20 9.90 -6.26
CA ASP A 231 -26.40 9.21 -6.73
C ASP A 231 -26.96 9.92 -7.97
N ASN A 232 -26.53 9.43 -9.13
CA ASN A 232 -27.00 9.95 -10.42
C ASN A 232 -28.42 9.49 -10.78
N SER A 233 -29.04 8.56 -10.03
CA SER A 233 -30.41 8.10 -10.32
C SER A 233 -31.46 9.19 -10.12
N THR A 234 -31.13 10.17 -9.27
CA THR A 234 -32.02 11.29 -8.96
C THR A 234 -31.79 12.49 -9.86
N ASN A 235 -30.80 12.49 -10.76
CA ASN A 235 -30.49 13.63 -11.61
C ASN A 235 -31.58 13.86 -12.68
N GLY A 236 -32.22 15.03 -12.69
CA GLY A 236 -33.34 15.34 -13.58
C GLY A 236 -34.65 14.64 -13.22
N ALA A 237 -34.69 13.90 -12.11
CA ALA A 237 -35.88 13.19 -11.64
C ALA A 237 -36.95 14.16 -11.13
N THR A 238 -38.23 13.82 -11.36
CA THR A 238 -39.35 14.58 -10.78
C THR A 238 -39.52 14.16 -9.32
N TYR A 239 -39.36 15.10 -8.40
CA TYR A 239 -39.51 14.83 -6.96
C TYR A 239 -40.83 15.36 -6.38
N ALA A 240 -41.48 16.31 -7.07
CA ALA A 240 -42.77 16.86 -6.66
C ALA A 240 -43.56 17.36 -7.88
N TYR A 241 -44.83 17.69 -7.66
CA TYR A 241 -45.66 18.42 -8.62
C TYR A 241 -46.12 19.73 -7.99
N ASP A 242 -45.86 20.85 -8.66
CA ASP A 242 -46.46 22.14 -8.31
C ASP A 242 -47.86 22.21 -8.92
N THR A 243 -48.87 22.44 -8.08
CA THR A 243 -50.28 22.53 -8.49
C THR A 243 -50.85 23.94 -8.38
N SER A 244 -50.01 24.93 -8.04
CA SER A 244 -50.41 26.32 -7.77
C SER A 244 -51.00 27.04 -9.01
N SER A 245 -50.78 26.50 -10.21
CA SER A 245 -51.24 27.06 -11.48
C SER A 245 -52.50 26.38 -12.05
N GLY A 246 -53.14 25.47 -11.31
CA GLY A 246 -54.32 24.72 -11.77
C GLY A 246 -54.01 23.56 -12.73
N SER A 247 -52.73 23.31 -13.03
CA SER A 247 -52.22 22.11 -13.71
C SER A 247 -50.97 21.61 -13.00
N ALA A 248 -50.82 20.30 -12.85
CA ALA A 248 -49.67 19.70 -12.18
C ALA A 248 -48.41 19.86 -13.03
N VAL A 249 -47.48 20.71 -12.60
CA VAL A 249 -46.19 20.92 -13.24
C VAL A 249 -45.13 20.11 -12.51
N PRO A 250 -44.39 19.19 -13.16
CA PRO A 250 -43.35 18.41 -12.51
C PRO A 250 -42.18 19.29 -12.09
N VAL A 251 -41.83 19.24 -10.81
CA VAL A 251 -40.63 19.85 -10.24
C VAL A 251 -39.50 18.83 -10.28
N LYS A 252 -38.43 19.17 -10.99
CA LYS A 252 -37.29 18.30 -11.21
C LYS A 252 -36.10 18.69 -10.36
N THR A 253 -35.28 17.72 -10.02
CA THR A 253 -33.92 17.94 -9.53
C THR A 253 -33.05 18.45 -10.68
N ASN A 254 -32.03 19.25 -10.34
CA ASN A 254 -31.14 19.84 -11.33
C ASN A 254 -29.74 19.20 -11.35
N ASN A 255 -29.42 18.37 -10.36
CA ASN A 255 -28.12 17.73 -10.17
C ASN A 255 -28.30 16.35 -9.50
N PRO A 256 -27.28 15.47 -9.55
CA PRO A 256 -27.22 14.25 -8.77
C PRO A 256 -27.32 14.52 -7.26
N GLY A 257 -27.89 13.59 -6.50
CA GLY A 257 -27.74 13.57 -5.06
C GLY A 257 -26.31 13.22 -4.66
N GLU A 258 -25.86 13.68 -3.50
CA GLU A 258 -24.52 13.36 -2.97
C GLU A 258 -24.60 13.03 -1.48
N ILE A 259 -23.96 11.94 -1.09
CA ILE A 259 -23.56 11.71 0.31
C ILE A 259 -22.14 12.23 0.43
N PHE A 260 -21.97 13.37 1.10
CA PHE A 260 -20.67 13.99 1.29
C PHE A 260 -20.14 13.74 2.70
N ILE A 261 -18.89 13.28 2.78
CA ILE A 261 -18.16 13.02 4.02
C ILE A 261 -16.90 13.89 4.02
N GLU A 262 -16.89 14.88 4.90
CA GLU A 262 -15.77 15.83 5.03
C GLU A 262 -14.47 15.13 5.42
N SER A 263 -14.52 14.28 6.45
CA SER A 263 -13.37 13.50 6.89
C SER A 263 -13.78 12.18 7.56
N ILE A 264 -13.04 11.11 7.26
CA ILE A 264 -13.00 9.88 8.04
C ILE A 264 -11.58 9.75 8.59
N LYS A 265 -11.46 9.65 9.92
CA LYS A 265 -10.16 9.49 10.57
C LYS A 265 -10.09 8.18 11.33
N VAL A 266 -9.02 7.42 11.10
CA VAL A 266 -8.69 6.19 11.79
C VAL A 266 -7.39 6.40 12.56
N ALA A 267 -7.49 6.31 13.88
CA ALA A 267 -6.39 6.43 14.83
C ALA A 267 -6.67 5.53 16.05
N ASP A 268 -5.66 5.27 16.87
CA ASP A 268 -5.83 4.55 18.12
C ASP A 268 -6.67 5.35 19.11
N ALA A 269 -7.36 4.64 20.01
CA ALA A 269 -8.13 5.27 21.08
C ALA A 269 -7.24 6.18 21.94
N ASN A 270 -7.60 7.46 22.03
CA ASN A 270 -6.86 8.53 22.73
C ASN A 270 -5.52 8.95 22.10
N SER A 271 -5.22 8.51 20.88
CA SER A 271 -4.07 8.98 20.09
C SER A 271 -4.53 9.69 18.82
N LYS A 272 -3.64 10.49 18.23
CA LYS A 272 -3.83 11.00 16.86
C LYS A 272 -3.26 10.04 15.83
N ASP A 273 -2.49 9.06 16.25
CA ASP A 273 -1.74 8.15 15.41
C ASP A 273 -2.42 6.78 15.33
N LEU A 274 -2.09 6.00 14.30
CA LEU A 274 -2.50 4.62 14.16
C LEU A 274 -1.30 3.70 14.32
N ALA A 275 -1.24 2.94 15.41
CA ALA A 275 -0.20 1.93 15.61
C ALA A 275 -0.52 0.68 14.80
N ILE A 276 0.43 0.26 13.97
CA ILE A 276 0.37 -0.97 13.18
C ILE A 276 1.44 -1.91 13.76
N ASN A 277 0.98 -2.94 14.46
CA ASN A 277 1.86 -3.94 15.09
C ASN A 277 1.48 -5.34 14.59
N ALA A 278 2.36 -5.93 13.78
CA ALA A 278 2.20 -7.30 13.30
C ALA A 278 3.55 -8.03 13.39
N SER A 279 3.50 -9.27 13.86
CA SER A 279 4.64 -10.19 13.85
C SER A 279 4.28 -11.44 13.06
N VAL A 280 5.11 -11.80 12.08
CA VAL A 280 4.98 -13.06 11.34
C VAL A 280 6.14 -13.96 11.69
N ARG A 281 5.82 -15.17 12.16
CA ARG A 281 6.80 -16.17 12.60
C ARG A 281 6.57 -17.50 11.88
N VAL A 282 7.68 -18.16 11.58
CA VAL A 282 7.71 -19.50 11.01
C VAL A 282 8.49 -20.38 11.98
N PHE A 283 7.84 -21.40 12.54
CA PHE A 283 8.45 -22.36 13.46
C PHE A 283 8.68 -23.70 12.78
N ASP A 284 9.80 -24.35 13.12
CA ASP A 284 10.04 -25.76 12.79
C ASP A 284 9.40 -26.69 13.86
N THR A 285 9.51 -28.01 13.66
CA THR A 285 8.99 -29.04 14.56
C THR A 285 9.57 -28.90 15.97
N SER A 286 8.72 -29.06 17.00
CA SER A 286 9.17 -28.95 18.39
C SER A 286 10.14 -30.08 18.74
N SER A 287 11.14 -29.81 19.58
CA SER A 287 12.08 -30.83 20.07
C SER A 287 11.46 -31.86 21.02
N ASN A 288 10.16 -31.74 21.34
CA ASN A 288 9.45 -32.69 22.20
C ASN A 288 8.60 -33.65 21.33
N SER A 289 9.17 -34.84 21.10
CA SER A 289 8.78 -35.83 20.09
C SER A 289 7.39 -36.49 20.28
N THR A 290 6.54 -36.01 21.20
CA THR A 290 5.17 -36.51 21.37
C THR A 290 4.11 -35.64 20.69
N ASP A 291 4.44 -34.41 20.32
CA ASP A 291 3.53 -33.51 19.61
C ASP A 291 3.65 -33.72 18.09
N LYS A 292 2.54 -34.11 17.46
CA LYS A 292 2.45 -34.39 16.01
C LYS A 292 2.49 -33.12 15.14
N ASN A 293 2.78 -31.94 15.72
CA ASN A 293 2.72 -30.67 15.00
C ASN A 293 4.03 -30.43 14.25
N LYS A 294 4.02 -30.69 12.94
CA LYS A 294 5.18 -30.48 12.07
C LYS A 294 5.16 -29.07 11.46
N GLY A 295 5.83 -28.12 12.13
CA GLY A 295 5.98 -26.74 11.68
C GLY A 295 4.65 -25.96 11.66
N PHE A 296 4.68 -24.69 12.06
CA PHE A 296 3.48 -23.87 12.07
C PHE A 296 3.80 -22.40 11.76
N ILE A 297 2.82 -21.74 11.14
CA ILE A 297 2.81 -20.29 10.99
C ILE A 297 2.03 -19.74 12.17
N GLN A 298 2.63 -18.78 12.88
CA GLN A 298 1.97 -18.05 13.95
C GLN A 298 1.87 -16.58 13.54
N ILE A 299 0.63 -16.07 13.56
CA ILE A 299 0.32 -14.67 13.33
C ILE A 299 -0.24 -14.14 14.65
N ASP A 300 0.48 -13.21 15.26
CA ASP A 300 0.00 -12.47 16.42
C ASP A 300 -0.36 -11.06 16.00
N SER A 301 -1.54 -10.61 16.43
CA SER A 301 -1.89 -9.22 16.35
C SER A 301 -2.33 -8.64 17.69
N ALA A 302 -1.83 -7.44 17.96
CA ALA A 302 -2.14 -6.66 19.15
C ALA A 302 -3.18 -5.55 18.88
N SER A 303 -3.64 -5.34 17.63
CA SER A 303 -4.53 -4.24 17.25
C SER A 303 -5.87 -4.72 16.69
N GLY A 304 -6.89 -4.85 17.57
CA GLY A 304 -8.29 -4.99 17.16
C GLY A 304 -8.66 -6.28 16.38
N PRO A 305 -9.92 -6.38 15.87
CA PRO A 305 -10.39 -7.49 15.03
C PRO A 305 -9.69 -7.49 13.67
N ILE A 306 -9.33 -8.66 13.14
CA ILE A 306 -8.56 -8.78 11.89
C ILE A 306 -9.03 -9.97 11.06
N ASP A 307 -9.13 -9.74 9.75
CA ASP A 307 -9.37 -10.77 8.74
C ASP A 307 -8.04 -11.23 8.12
N ASN A 308 -7.82 -12.54 8.04
CA ASN A 308 -6.63 -13.13 7.43
C ASN A 308 -7.05 -14.21 6.42
N TYR A 309 -6.58 -14.07 5.17
CA TYR A 309 -6.79 -15.06 4.13
C TYR A 309 -5.45 -15.47 3.53
N VAL A 310 -5.11 -16.76 3.61
CA VAL A 310 -3.88 -17.32 3.06
C VAL A 310 -4.23 -18.58 2.26
N LYS A 311 -3.94 -18.53 0.96
CA LYS A 311 -4.26 -19.60 0.01
C LYS A 311 -3.05 -20.51 -0.23
N GLY A 312 -3.30 -21.82 -0.29
CA GLY A 312 -2.29 -22.81 -0.69
C GLY A 312 -1.11 -22.93 0.27
N ILE A 313 -1.38 -23.14 1.56
CA ILE A 313 -0.31 -23.32 2.54
C ILE A 313 0.28 -24.73 2.38
N HIS A 314 1.58 -24.81 2.07
CA HIS A 314 2.39 -26.02 2.04
C HIS A 314 3.48 -25.91 3.10
N LEU A 315 3.48 -26.80 4.10
CA LEU A 315 4.43 -26.76 5.21
C LEU A 315 5.45 -27.90 5.10
N GLY A 316 6.73 -27.60 5.36
CA GLY A 316 7.83 -28.58 5.40
C GLY A 316 8.57 -28.84 4.07
N ALA A 317 7.88 -28.91 2.92
CA ALA A 317 8.53 -29.05 1.60
C ALA A 317 7.65 -28.48 0.47
N ARG A 318 8.26 -27.92 -0.59
CA ARG A 318 7.53 -27.33 -1.75
C ARG A 318 6.54 -28.32 -2.41
N ASN A 319 6.78 -29.63 -2.30
CA ASN A 319 5.93 -30.70 -2.83
C ASN A 319 5.22 -31.52 -1.73
N GLY A 320 5.20 -31.05 -0.48
CA GLY A 320 4.49 -31.70 0.63
C GLY A 320 2.98 -31.51 0.56
N GLY A 321 2.22 -32.36 1.28
CA GLY A 321 0.77 -32.27 1.36
C GLY A 321 0.33 -30.89 1.86
N SER A 322 -0.54 -30.21 1.09
CA SER A 322 -1.12 -28.94 1.51
C SER A 322 -2.09 -29.16 2.66
N ILE A 323 -2.11 -28.23 3.61
CA ILE A 323 -3.10 -28.22 4.70
C ILE A 323 -4.42 -27.55 4.28
N GLY A 324 -4.53 -27.16 3.00
CA GLY A 324 -5.66 -26.43 2.45
C GLY A 324 -5.52 -24.91 2.57
N ASP A 325 -6.64 -24.22 2.33
CA ASP A 325 -6.78 -22.78 2.53
C ASP A 325 -7.22 -22.50 3.97
N VAL A 326 -6.79 -21.36 4.52
CA VAL A 326 -7.26 -20.88 5.83
C VAL A 326 -7.92 -19.52 5.66
N GLU A 327 -9.18 -19.45 6.06
CA GLU A 327 -9.97 -18.23 6.11
C GLU A 327 -10.44 -18.01 7.55
N ILE A 328 -10.13 -16.84 8.09
CA ILE A 328 -10.58 -16.43 9.42
C ILE A 328 -11.19 -15.03 9.27
N GLN A 329 -12.50 -14.97 9.48
CA GLN A 329 -13.29 -13.74 9.41
C GLN A 329 -13.70 -13.31 10.82
N GLY A 330 -13.47 -12.04 11.16
CA GLY A 330 -14.00 -11.42 12.38
C GLY A 330 -13.46 -11.95 13.71
N LEU A 331 -12.24 -12.51 13.76
CA LEU A 331 -11.69 -13.05 15.01
C LEU A 331 -11.43 -11.95 16.05
N GLN A 332 -12.04 -12.11 17.22
CA GLN A 332 -11.81 -11.30 18.42
C GLN A 332 -11.35 -12.22 19.54
N THR A 333 -10.23 -11.92 20.21
CA THR A 333 -9.76 -12.72 21.34
C THR A 333 -9.53 -11.85 22.57
N TYR A 334 -9.90 -12.41 23.72
CA TYR A 334 -9.66 -11.85 25.04
C TYR A 334 -8.89 -12.91 25.83
N ASN A 335 -7.70 -12.56 26.34
CA ASN A 335 -6.90 -13.43 27.20
C ASN A 335 -7.19 -13.11 28.68
N THR A 336 -7.26 -14.13 29.53
CA THR A 336 -7.60 -14.05 30.97
C THR A 336 -6.53 -13.40 31.87
N LEU A 337 -5.53 -12.71 31.32
CA LEU A 337 -4.55 -11.89 32.04
C LEU A 337 -4.38 -10.49 31.44
N GLY A 338 -5.48 -9.83 31.04
CA GLY A 338 -5.55 -8.37 30.92
C GLY A 338 -4.82 -7.71 29.74
N GLY A 339 -4.19 -8.49 28.84
CA GLY A 339 -3.64 -8.00 27.58
C GLY A 339 -4.63 -8.17 26.41
N LYS A 340 -4.79 -7.14 25.57
CA LYS A 340 -5.46 -7.25 24.27
C LYS A 340 -4.56 -8.04 23.31
N GLY A 341 -5.03 -9.11 22.67
CA GLY A 341 -4.28 -9.80 21.61
C GLY A 341 -4.83 -11.18 21.21
N SER A 342 -4.69 -11.53 19.92
CA SER A 342 -5.01 -12.85 19.35
C SER A 342 -3.75 -13.57 18.90
N THR A 343 -3.67 -14.87 19.22
CA THR A 343 -2.67 -15.78 18.67
C THR A 343 -3.39 -16.82 17.83
N ILE A 344 -3.07 -16.86 16.55
CA ILE A 344 -3.56 -17.88 15.62
C ILE A 344 -2.39 -18.79 15.26
N THR A 345 -2.52 -20.08 15.54
CA THR A 345 -1.55 -21.12 15.19
C THR A 345 -2.14 -22.04 14.14
N ILE A 346 -1.49 -22.15 12.99
CA ILE A 346 -1.89 -23.03 11.89
C ILE A 346 -0.79 -24.06 11.65
N SER A 347 -1.10 -25.34 11.89
CA SER A 347 -0.15 -26.46 11.82
C SER A 347 -0.60 -27.56 10.84
N GLY A 348 0.37 -28.19 10.16
CA GLY A 348 0.13 -29.37 9.33
C GLY A 348 0.20 -30.70 10.07
N ARG A 349 -0.19 -31.77 9.36
CA ARG A 349 -0.22 -33.15 9.84
C ARG A 349 1.09 -33.90 9.57
#